data_AF-A0A958LUX3-F1
#
_entry.id   AF-A0A958LUX3-F1
#
_cell.length_a   1.000
_cell.length_b   1.000
_cell.length_c   1.000
_cell.angle_alpha   90.00
_cell.angle_beta   90.00
_cell.angle_gamma   90.00
#
_symmetry.space_group_name_H-M   'P 1'
#
loop_
_entity.id
_entity.type
_entity.pdbx_description
1 polymer ?
#
loop_
_entity_poly.entity_id
_entity_poly.type
_entity_poly.pdbx_seq_one_letter_code
_entity_poly.pdbx_strand_id
1 'polypeptide(L)'
;MIKILHSNIQKKLIHILPFLFIFFLSLNVLGQNSKKKEALDCVKVLENLKTKNTNLTESLKSIGSLLGSKTIATVPLTILFQIDIKDEKEISKRISELAKLTTEKEILQQSDFKTFLSCAKEQSNSELLDESVKKQALLNAKRLSFLKLDSSFRENLISTFDSSRRQFTDKQYIEQQLLESQHSLESAQTNLIKNEQNVSSQDNEIKENFLSAQTLLEKFIVDIETEHIEFIEKIKKERQSLENLRSELSLHMKSNLSASEIASEFSSVDKIWHLASENLLETFTKINISSKFSLPDLLASPTNSEQEKRYIDYSTIYQKAKQRLTDLSDQKHNLLLDIKALNFRLVSDSGKLRADLINRCRVLDSCDEIRSISQKSITGIITELRILPLKFLAGGFNKVVEFRSKVDRGFDGWTDVIRQILIFFLLVILPFLVHKILSELSLRLNQFREKILSRSILDYRRRTHMGLWISRLNPFVPSMGMVLSIHLARALIEATDLQELSYLLFYLEVYFIYRATRLLLQISMEFLFSSGSLSMIRYMNDKAEKSARRLSRFFFGRYVLLHIVEDTVRQGLVYGI
;
A
#
# COMPACT_ATOMS: atom_id res chain seq x y z
N MET A 1 16.61 33.31 -4.33
CA MET A 1 15.82 32.12 -3.94
C MET A 1 14.75 32.40 -2.88
N ILE A 2 14.96 33.30 -1.90
CA ILE A 2 13.95 33.62 -0.87
C ILE A 2 12.77 34.48 -1.39
N LYS A 3 12.95 35.29 -2.44
CA LYS A 3 11.86 36.05 -3.09
C LYS A 3 10.88 35.21 -3.91
N ILE A 4 11.27 34.02 -4.37
CA ILE A 4 10.39 33.13 -5.15
C ILE A 4 9.45 32.34 -4.22
N LEU A 5 9.86 32.08 -2.97
CA LEU A 5 9.01 31.43 -1.98
C LEU A 5 7.86 32.33 -1.48
N HIS A 6 8.09 33.65 -1.39
CA HIS A 6 7.09 34.58 -0.88
C HIS A 6 5.93 34.82 -1.86
N SER A 7 6.19 34.78 -3.17
CA SER A 7 5.15 34.94 -4.21
C SER A 7 4.20 33.74 -4.28
N ASN A 8 4.70 32.52 -4.05
CA ASN A 8 3.88 31.31 -4.10
C ASN A 8 3.00 31.13 -2.85
N ILE A 9 3.39 31.68 -1.70
CA ILE A 9 2.57 31.66 -0.48
C ILE A 9 1.42 32.68 -0.59
N GLN A 10 1.65 33.86 -1.18
CA GLN A 10 0.57 34.83 -1.42
C GLN A 10 -0.46 34.32 -2.44
N LYS A 11 -0.04 33.62 -3.50
CA LYS A 11 -1.00 33.03 -4.46
C LYS A 11 -1.84 31.88 -3.86
N LYS A 12 -1.30 31.11 -2.91
CA LYS A 12 -2.08 30.07 -2.22
C LYS A 12 -3.01 30.64 -1.14
N LEU A 13 -2.64 31.75 -0.47
CA LEU A 13 -3.54 32.39 0.51
C LEU A 13 -4.81 32.97 -0.15
N ILE A 14 -4.72 33.44 -1.39
CA ILE A 14 -5.85 34.02 -2.14
C ILE A 14 -6.92 32.96 -2.47
N HIS A 15 -6.58 31.67 -2.54
CA HIS A 15 -7.56 30.60 -2.74
C HIS A 15 -8.18 30.07 -1.44
N ILE A 16 -7.59 30.36 -0.27
CA ILE A 16 -8.11 29.92 1.03
C ILE A 16 -9.10 30.94 1.62
N LEU A 17 -8.90 32.24 1.33
CA LEU A 17 -9.81 33.30 1.78
C LEU A 17 -11.28 33.15 1.35
N PRO A 18 -11.62 32.77 0.09
CA PRO A 18 -13.03 32.55 -0.28
C PRO A 18 -13.63 31.32 0.41
N PHE A 19 -12.81 30.30 0.74
CA PHE A 19 -13.28 29.11 1.46
C PHE A 19 -13.60 29.42 2.94
N LEU A 20 -12.77 30.23 3.59
CA LEU A 20 -13.07 30.75 4.94
C LEU A 20 -14.27 31.71 4.93
N PHE A 21 -14.44 32.50 3.87
CA PHE A 21 -15.60 33.39 3.74
C PHE A 21 -16.91 32.61 3.52
N ILE A 22 -16.90 31.53 2.71
CA ILE A 22 -18.05 30.62 2.56
C ILE A 22 -18.34 29.85 3.85
N PHE A 23 -17.30 29.43 4.59
CA PHE A 23 -17.47 28.74 5.87
C PHE A 23 -18.06 29.67 6.95
N PHE A 24 -17.63 30.93 7.03
CA PHE A 24 -18.23 31.93 7.93
C PHE A 24 -19.62 32.41 7.47
N LEU A 25 -19.91 32.45 6.17
CA LEU A 25 -21.27 32.65 5.66
C LEU A 25 -22.19 31.47 6.01
N SER A 26 -21.71 30.23 5.99
CA SER A 26 -22.50 29.07 6.41
C SER A 26 -22.79 29.03 7.91
N LEU A 27 -21.89 29.58 8.75
CA LEU A 27 -22.11 29.73 10.19
C LEU A 27 -23.04 30.90 10.54
N ASN A 28 -23.06 31.98 9.74
CA ASN A 28 -24.02 33.07 9.92
C ASN A 28 -25.43 32.75 9.39
N VAL A 29 -25.58 31.80 8.46
CA VAL A 29 -26.91 31.31 8.03
C VAL A 29 -27.58 30.40 9.09
N LEU A 30 -26.82 29.87 10.06
CA LEU A 30 -27.38 29.16 11.23
C LEU A 30 -27.68 30.07 12.44
N GLY A 31 -27.33 31.36 12.37
CA GLY A 31 -27.47 32.31 13.48
C GLY A 31 -28.66 33.28 13.38
N GLN A 32 -29.41 33.29 12.28
CA GLN A 32 -30.56 34.18 12.08
C GLN A 32 -31.79 33.46 11.54
N ASN A 33 -32.24 32.39 12.20
CA ASN A 33 -33.66 32.03 12.13
C ASN A 33 -34.45 32.94 13.06
N SER A 34 -34.70 34.14 12.54
CA SER A 34 -35.82 34.97 12.95
C SER A 34 -37.08 34.11 12.98
N LYS A 35 -37.88 34.26 14.04
CA LYS A 35 -39.19 33.65 14.21
C LYS A 35 -40.16 34.19 13.13
N LYS A 36 -40.03 33.73 11.89
CA LYS A 36 -41.17 33.62 10.99
C LYS A 36 -41.63 32.17 11.10
N LYS A 37 -42.86 31.97 11.59
CA LYS A 37 -43.58 30.71 11.41
C LYS A 37 -43.77 30.53 9.89
N GLU A 38 -42.79 29.95 9.21
CA GLU A 38 -43.05 29.30 7.94
C GLU A 38 -44.08 28.22 8.22
N ALA A 39 -45.18 28.23 7.45
CA ALA A 39 -46.16 27.16 7.51
C ALA A 39 -45.41 25.85 7.23
N LEU A 40 -45.59 24.86 8.11
CA LEU A 40 -44.97 23.55 7.99
C LEU A 40 -45.47 22.90 6.69
N ASP A 41 -44.63 22.87 5.66
CA ASP A 41 -44.97 22.20 4.40
C ASP A 41 -44.88 20.69 4.60
N CYS A 42 -46.02 20.09 4.95
CA CYS A 42 -46.11 18.67 5.24
C CYS A 42 -45.78 17.78 4.03
N VAL A 43 -45.89 18.28 2.79
CA VAL A 43 -45.52 17.50 1.59
C VAL A 43 -44.01 17.27 1.58
N LYS A 44 -43.23 18.34 1.74
CA LYS A 44 -41.75 18.28 1.80
C LYS A 44 -41.25 17.49 3.01
N VAL A 45 -41.92 17.62 4.16
CA VAL A 45 -41.60 16.85 5.38
C VAL A 45 -41.82 15.35 5.17
N LEU A 46 -42.87 14.95 4.46
CA LEU A 46 -43.15 13.54 4.16
C LEU A 46 -42.21 12.97 3.08
N GLU A 47 -41.77 13.77 2.11
CA GLU A 47 -40.73 13.38 1.16
C GLU A 47 -39.38 13.15 1.87
N ASN A 48 -39.04 14.00 2.83
CA ASN A 48 -37.88 13.79 3.71
C ASN A 48 -38.01 12.52 4.55
N LEU A 49 -39.21 12.17 5.01
CA LEU A 49 -39.44 10.92 5.74
C LEU A 49 -39.21 9.69 4.85
N LYS A 50 -39.68 9.71 3.58
CA LYS A 50 -39.39 8.65 2.59
C LYS A 50 -37.89 8.50 2.35
N THR A 51 -37.18 9.61 2.18
CA THR A 51 -35.72 9.64 2.03
C THR A 51 -35.01 9.13 3.29
N LYS A 52 -35.52 9.45 4.48
CA LYS A 52 -34.99 8.94 5.74
C LYS A 52 -35.21 7.42 5.87
N ASN A 53 -36.38 6.91 5.49
CA ASN A 53 -36.68 5.47 5.54
C ASN A 53 -35.77 4.65 4.60
N THR A 54 -35.51 5.16 3.39
CA THR A 54 -34.58 4.53 2.44
C THR A 54 -33.14 4.54 2.99
N ASN A 55 -32.65 5.69 3.47
CA ASN A 55 -31.33 5.80 4.11
C ASN A 55 -31.16 4.88 5.33
N LEU A 56 -32.22 4.71 6.15
CA LEU A 56 -32.22 3.78 7.28
C LEU A 56 -32.13 2.33 6.84
N THR A 57 -32.79 1.99 5.73
CA THR A 57 -32.73 0.64 5.15
C THR A 57 -31.32 0.31 4.67
N GLU A 58 -30.64 1.24 4.01
CA GLU A 58 -29.23 1.07 3.58
C GLU A 58 -28.26 1.01 4.76
N SER A 59 -28.48 1.86 5.77
CA SER A 59 -27.68 1.86 7.00
C SER A 59 -27.83 0.55 7.77
N LEU A 60 -29.03 -0.04 7.80
CA LEU A 60 -29.29 -1.35 8.42
C LEU A 60 -28.59 -2.48 7.67
N LYS A 61 -28.60 -2.46 6.32
CA LYS A 61 -27.85 -3.42 5.51
C LYS A 61 -26.34 -3.31 5.75
N SER A 62 -25.82 -2.09 5.81
CA SER A 62 -24.40 -1.82 6.03
C SER A 62 -23.95 -2.21 7.43
N ILE A 63 -24.70 -1.88 8.48
CA ILE A 63 -24.34 -2.32 9.84
C ILE A 63 -24.52 -3.83 10.02
N GLY A 64 -25.45 -4.45 9.32
CA GLY A 64 -25.55 -5.90 9.24
C GLY A 64 -24.26 -6.51 8.68
N SER A 65 -23.78 -5.96 7.55
CA SER A 65 -22.54 -6.38 6.91
C SER A 65 -21.34 -6.26 7.85
N LEU A 66 -21.23 -5.15 8.57
CA LEU A 66 -20.20 -4.94 9.61
C LEU A 66 -20.27 -5.99 10.73
N LEU A 67 -21.47 -6.45 11.07
CA LEU A 67 -21.70 -7.50 12.06
C LEU A 67 -21.66 -8.93 11.46
N GLY A 68 -21.23 -9.09 10.20
CA GLY A 68 -21.01 -10.39 9.56
C GLY A 68 -22.19 -10.94 8.76
N SER A 69 -23.27 -10.18 8.52
CA SER A 69 -24.29 -10.63 7.56
C SER A 69 -23.77 -10.54 6.12
N LYS A 70 -24.18 -11.47 5.24
CA LYS A 70 -23.80 -11.52 3.82
C LYS A 70 -24.37 -10.37 2.95
N THR A 71 -24.74 -9.25 3.56
CA THR A 71 -25.27 -8.07 2.88
C THR A 71 -24.13 -7.17 2.43
N ILE A 72 -24.36 -6.46 1.32
CA ILE A 72 -23.38 -5.54 0.74
C ILE A 72 -23.34 -4.25 1.58
N ALA A 73 -22.14 -3.84 1.96
CA ALA A 73 -21.87 -2.58 2.66
C ALA A 73 -21.83 -1.41 1.67
N THR A 74 -22.74 -0.45 1.81
CA THR A 74 -22.76 0.76 0.96
C THR A 74 -22.37 2.02 1.74
N VAL A 75 -22.77 2.11 3.01
CA VAL A 75 -22.61 3.30 3.85
C VAL A 75 -21.25 3.30 4.58
N PRO A 76 -20.43 4.36 4.48
CA PRO A 76 -19.16 4.47 5.21
C PRO A 76 -19.35 4.50 6.73
N LEU A 77 -18.37 3.99 7.47
CA LEU A 77 -18.39 3.96 8.95
C LEU A 77 -18.55 5.34 9.58
N THR A 78 -17.97 6.38 8.98
CA THR A 78 -18.11 7.77 9.43
C THR A 78 -19.56 8.25 9.40
N ILE A 79 -20.33 7.89 8.35
CA ILE A 79 -21.77 8.18 8.28
C ILE A 79 -22.55 7.26 9.21
N LEU A 80 -22.11 6.00 9.32
CA LEU A 80 -22.80 4.98 10.08
C LEU A 80 -22.73 5.20 11.59
N PHE A 81 -21.66 5.79 12.12
CA PHE A 81 -21.49 6.04 13.57
C PHE A 81 -21.48 7.53 13.95
N GLN A 82 -21.13 8.42 13.02
CA GLN A 82 -21.00 9.88 13.22
C GLN A 82 -19.96 10.27 14.29
N ILE A 83 -19.00 9.38 14.55
CA ILE A 83 -17.89 9.55 15.50
C ILE A 83 -16.63 8.92 14.91
N ASP A 84 -15.46 9.25 15.47
CA ASP A 84 -14.25 8.47 15.23
C ASP A 84 -14.31 7.17 16.06
N ILE A 85 -14.51 6.05 15.36
CA ILE A 85 -14.56 4.71 15.96
C ILE A 85 -13.20 4.23 16.48
N LYS A 86 -12.13 5.01 16.30
CA LYS A 86 -10.80 4.73 16.87
C LYS A 86 -10.57 5.43 18.21
N ASP A 87 -11.35 6.45 18.56
CA ASP A 87 -11.24 7.15 19.84
C ASP A 87 -12.18 6.52 20.88
N GLU A 88 -11.62 5.79 21.85
CA GLU A 88 -12.37 5.17 22.96
C GLU A 88 -13.17 6.19 23.78
N LYS A 89 -12.73 7.45 23.86
CA LYS A 89 -13.48 8.50 24.57
C LYS A 89 -14.74 8.88 23.81
N GLU A 90 -14.66 9.00 22.48
CA GLU A 90 -15.84 9.25 21.65
C GLU A 90 -16.79 8.05 21.64
N ILE A 91 -16.25 6.83 21.60
CA ILE A 91 -17.04 5.59 21.68
C ILE A 91 -17.84 5.53 22.97
N SER A 92 -17.20 5.73 24.12
CA SER A 92 -17.88 5.68 25.43
C SER A 92 -18.99 6.74 25.56
N LYS A 93 -18.75 7.97 25.08
CA LYS A 93 -19.77 9.00 25.00
C LYS A 93 -20.93 8.56 24.12
N ARG A 94 -20.65 8.03 22.93
CA ARG A 94 -21.66 7.60 21.96
C ARG A 94 -22.49 6.41 22.45
N ILE A 95 -21.90 5.48 23.20
CA ILE A 95 -22.61 4.39 23.88
C ILE A 95 -23.67 4.95 24.82
N SER A 96 -23.32 5.97 25.63
CA SER A 96 -24.25 6.58 26.58
C SER A 96 -25.42 7.33 25.90
N GLU A 97 -25.17 7.93 24.73
CA GLU A 97 -26.19 8.59 23.92
C GLU A 97 -27.13 7.58 23.25
N LEU A 98 -26.57 6.56 22.60
CA LEU A 98 -27.34 5.54 21.89
C LEU A 98 -28.16 4.67 22.84
N ALA A 99 -27.69 4.40 24.05
CA ALA A 99 -28.42 3.64 25.05
C ALA A 99 -29.77 4.26 25.44
N LYS A 100 -29.92 5.59 25.30
CA LYS A 100 -31.16 6.35 25.55
C LYS A 100 -32.07 6.49 24.32
N LEU A 101 -31.70 5.87 23.20
CA LEU A 101 -32.35 6.03 21.90
C LEU A 101 -32.60 4.68 21.22
N THR A 102 -32.69 3.60 22.00
CA THR A 102 -32.98 2.25 21.50
C THR A 102 -34.47 1.94 21.48
N THR A 103 -35.31 2.72 22.17
CA THR A 103 -36.76 2.50 22.21
C THR A 103 -37.52 3.42 21.26
N GLU A 104 -38.61 2.91 20.69
CA GLU A 104 -39.46 3.65 19.74
C GLU A 104 -40.03 4.94 20.36
N LYS A 105 -40.38 4.90 21.66
CA LYS A 105 -40.91 6.04 22.41
C LYS A 105 -39.91 7.19 22.51
N GLU A 106 -38.63 6.90 22.72
CA GLU A 106 -37.57 7.90 22.80
C GLU A 106 -37.23 8.48 21.42
N ILE A 107 -37.27 7.65 20.37
CA ILE A 107 -37.03 8.10 19.00
C ILE A 107 -38.13 9.07 18.54
N LEU A 108 -39.39 8.78 18.86
CA LEU A 108 -40.51 9.69 18.58
C LEU A 108 -40.40 11.05 19.29
N GLN A 109 -39.59 11.14 20.35
CA GLN A 109 -39.37 12.41 21.06
C GLN A 109 -38.29 13.30 20.42
N GLN A 110 -37.52 12.79 19.46
CA GLN A 110 -36.54 13.57 18.71
C GLN A 110 -37.22 14.65 17.87
N SER A 111 -36.55 15.79 17.68
CA SER A 111 -37.06 16.95 16.94
C SER A 111 -37.63 16.57 15.58
N ASP A 112 -36.90 15.76 14.82
CA ASP A 112 -37.26 15.37 13.46
C ASP A 112 -38.52 14.49 13.45
N PHE A 113 -38.57 13.48 14.33
CA PHE A 113 -39.70 12.55 14.41
C PHE A 113 -40.96 13.22 14.99
N LYS A 114 -40.82 14.23 15.85
CA LYS A 114 -41.95 15.08 16.26
C LYS A 114 -42.56 15.83 15.07
N THR A 115 -41.74 16.38 14.18
CA THR A 115 -42.24 17.06 12.97
C THR A 115 -42.88 16.09 11.98
N PHE A 116 -42.34 14.87 11.84
CA PHE A 116 -42.99 13.83 11.04
C PHE A 116 -44.32 13.38 11.64
N LEU A 117 -44.39 13.23 12.97
CA LEU A 117 -45.62 12.85 13.68
C LEU A 117 -46.74 13.88 13.51
N SER A 118 -46.43 15.18 13.50
CA SER A 118 -47.44 16.22 13.28
C SER A 118 -48.03 16.16 11.86
N CYS A 119 -47.22 15.89 10.84
CA CYS A 119 -47.68 15.81 9.44
C CYS A 119 -48.31 14.45 9.07
N ALA A 120 -47.86 13.35 9.68
CA ALA A 120 -48.36 12.00 9.40
C ALA A 120 -49.76 11.73 9.97
N LYS A 121 -50.28 12.58 10.87
CA LYS A 121 -51.66 12.48 11.37
C LYS A 121 -52.71 12.97 10.36
N GLU A 122 -52.31 13.76 9.38
CA GLU A 122 -53.20 14.36 8.38
C GLU A 122 -53.28 13.56 7.06
N GLN A 123 -52.37 12.59 6.86
CA GLN A 123 -52.29 11.76 5.64
C GLN A 123 -52.07 10.28 6.02
N SER A 124 -52.43 9.35 5.13
CA SER A 124 -52.30 7.88 5.28
C SER A 124 -50.85 7.34 5.40
N ASN A 125 -49.89 8.17 5.81
CA ASN A 125 -48.46 7.84 5.90
C ASN A 125 -48.02 7.41 7.32
N SER A 126 -48.95 7.11 8.22
CA SER A 126 -48.66 6.66 9.60
C SER A 126 -47.85 5.37 9.64
N GLU A 127 -48.10 4.45 8.70
CA GLU A 127 -47.36 3.18 8.59
C GLU A 127 -45.88 3.40 8.26
N LEU A 128 -45.58 4.34 7.36
CA LEU A 128 -44.20 4.64 6.94
C LEU A 128 -43.41 5.32 8.07
N LEU A 129 -44.07 6.13 8.91
CA LEU A 129 -43.48 6.70 10.12
C LEU A 129 -43.15 5.60 11.14
N ASP A 130 -44.10 4.70 11.40
CA ASP A 130 -43.91 3.61 12.36
C ASP A 130 -42.78 2.66 11.92
N GLU A 131 -42.73 2.33 10.63
CA GLU A 131 -41.64 1.55 10.03
C GLU A 131 -40.29 2.25 10.18
N SER A 132 -40.22 3.57 9.94
CA SER A 132 -38.99 4.35 10.07
C SER A 132 -38.48 4.41 11.51
N VAL A 133 -39.39 4.55 12.49
CA VAL A 133 -39.06 4.53 13.92
C VAL A 133 -38.51 3.17 14.34
N LYS A 134 -39.16 2.07 13.92
CA LYS A 134 -38.68 0.70 14.15
C LYS A 134 -37.29 0.46 13.57
N LYS A 135 -37.06 0.89 12.33
CA LYS A 135 -35.74 0.78 11.68
C LYS A 135 -34.67 1.59 12.41
N GLN A 136 -34.99 2.80 12.86
CA GLN A 136 -34.08 3.64 13.64
C GLN A 136 -33.72 2.99 14.99
N ALA A 137 -34.71 2.40 15.68
CA ALA A 137 -34.50 1.67 16.94
C ALA A 137 -33.57 0.48 16.74
N LEU A 138 -33.84 -0.33 15.71
CA LEU A 138 -33.02 -1.49 15.35
C LEU A 138 -31.59 -1.08 14.96
N LEU A 139 -31.43 0.01 14.21
CA LEU A 139 -30.13 0.53 13.82
C LEU A 139 -29.32 0.97 15.05
N ASN A 140 -29.94 1.70 15.98
CA ASN A 140 -29.29 2.14 17.22
C ASN A 140 -28.92 0.96 18.11
N ALA A 141 -29.76 -0.07 18.20
CA ALA A 141 -29.45 -1.31 18.92
C ALA A 141 -28.23 -2.03 18.33
N LYS A 142 -28.14 -2.15 16.99
CA LYS A 142 -26.98 -2.75 16.31
C LYS A 142 -25.70 -1.90 16.42
N ARG A 143 -25.82 -0.57 16.41
CA ARG A 143 -24.68 0.33 16.68
C ARG A 143 -24.16 0.12 18.09
N LEU A 144 -25.07 0.05 19.06
CA LEU A 144 -24.71 -0.18 20.45
C LEU A 144 -24.06 -1.55 20.66
N SER A 145 -24.56 -2.61 20.01
CA SER A 145 -23.95 -3.94 20.11
C SER A 145 -22.54 -3.95 19.53
N PHE A 146 -22.30 -3.26 18.40
CA PHE A 146 -20.96 -3.13 17.81
C PHE A 146 -20.00 -2.36 18.72
N LEU A 147 -20.41 -1.19 19.22
CA LEU A 147 -19.53 -0.33 20.04
C LEU A 147 -19.17 -0.96 21.39
N LYS A 148 -19.98 -1.89 21.90
CA LYS A 148 -19.72 -2.65 23.13
C LYS A 148 -18.74 -3.82 22.97
N LEU A 149 -18.37 -4.18 21.74
CA LEU A 149 -17.39 -5.25 21.49
C LEU A 149 -15.99 -4.81 21.93
N ASP A 150 -15.11 -5.77 22.21
CA ASP A 150 -13.71 -5.50 22.54
C ASP A 150 -12.97 -4.81 21.38
N SER A 151 -12.00 -3.96 21.72
CA SER A 151 -11.29 -3.10 20.75
C SER A 151 -10.65 -3.91 19.60
N SER A 152 -9.96 -5.01 19.92
CA SER A 152 -9.33 -5.89 18.93
C SER A 152 -10.35 -6.57 18.00
N PHE A 153 -11.52 -6.93 18.52
CA PHE A 153 -12.58 -7.55 17.72
C PHE A 153 -13.26 -6.53 16.81
N ARG A 154 -13.48 -5.30 17.29
CA ARG A 154 -13.99 -4.20 16.46
C ARG A 154 -13.05 -3.87 15.31
N GLU A 155 -11.74 -3.79 15.55
CA GLU A 155 -10.75 -3.52 14.50
C GLU A 155 -10.78 -4.58 13.40
N ASN A 156 -10.93 -5.86 13.77
CA ASN A 156 -11.06 -6.94 12.79
C ASN A 156 -12.33 -6.77 11.94
N LEU A 157 -13.48 -6.51 12.56
CA LEU A 157 -14.74 -6.26 11.84
C LEU A 157 -14.66 -5.01 10.94
N ILE A 158 -14.03 -3.93 11.40
CA ILE A 158 -13.79 -2.71 10.61
C ILE A 158 -12.94 -3.04 9.39
N SER A 159 -11.83 -3.76 9.57
CA SER A 159 -10.94 -4.12 8.46
C SER A 159 -11.64 -4.99 7.41
N THR A 160 -12.48 -5.93 7.87
CA THR A 160 -13.28 -6.81 7.01
C THR A 160 -14.34 -6.01 6.25
N PHE A 161 -15.03 -5.09 6.94
CA PHE A 161 -16.02 -4.21 6.36
C PHE A 161 -15.44 -3.27 5.30
N ASP A 162 -14.33 -2.59 5.62
CA ASP A 162 -13.64 -1.69 4.69
C ASP A 162 -13.11 -2.46 3.47
N SER A 163 -12.60 -3.67 3.66
CA SER A 163 -12.18 -4.53 2.56
C SER A 163 -13.36 -4.92 1.65
N SER A 164 -14.49 -5.34 2.23
CA SER A 164 -15.69 -5.73 1.47
C SER A 164 -16.29 -4.54 0.71
N ARG A 165 -16.34 -3.36 1.33
CA ARG A 165 -16.83 -2.14 0.69
C ARG A 165 -15.94 -1.70 -0.47
N ARG A 166 -14.61 -1.74 -0.30
CA ARG A 166 -13.66 -1.45 -1.40
C ARG A 166 -13.86 -2.42 -2.56
N GLN A 167 -14.02 -3.71 -2.28
CA GLN A 167 -14.32 -4.71 -3.32
C GLN A 167 -15.60 -4.37 -4.09
N PHE A 168 -16.66 -3.98 -3.38
CA PHE A 168 -17.92 -3.60 -4.01
C PHE A 168 -17.77 -2.34 -4.89
N THR A 169 -17.14 -1.28 -4.38
CA THR A 169 -16.93 -0.04 -5.14
C THR A 169 -16.10 -0.28 -6.39
N ASP A 170 -15.05 -1.08 -6.28
CA ASP A 170 -14.19 -1.37 -7.42
C ASP A 170 -14.90 -2.24 -8.46
N LYS A 171 -15.75 -3.19 -8.03
CA LYS A 171 -16.56 -3.99 -8.94
C LYS A 171 -17.53 -3.10 -9.73
N GLN A 172 -18.20 -2.16 -9.06
CA GLN A 172 -19.07 -1.19 -9.72
C GLN A 172 -18.29 -0.32 -10.71
N TYR A 173 -17.08 0.11 -10.35
CA TYR A 173 -16.21 0.87 -11.23
C TYR A 173 -15.86 0.09 -12.51
N ILE A 174 -15.47 -1.19 -12.38
CA ILE A 174 -15.17 -2.06 -13.54
C ILE A 174 -16.42 -2.28 -14.41
N GLU A 175 -17.58 -2.51 -13.80
CA GLU A 175 -18.85 -2.67 -14.53
C GLU A 175 -19.27 -1.40 -15.26
N GLN A 176 -19.07 -0.23 -14.65
CA GLN A 176 -19.30 1.06 -15.29
C GLN A 176 -18.38 1.26 -16.51
N GLN A 177 -17.09 0.96 -16.39
CA GLN A 177 -16.14 1.07 -17.50
C GLN A 177 -16.49 0.15 -18.67
N LEU A 178 -16.97 -1.06 -18.37
CA LEU A 178 -17.46 -1.99 -19.38
C LEU A 178 -18.68 -1.45 -20.12
N LEU A 179 -19.66 -0.89 -19.38
CA LEU A 179 -20.86 -0.28 -19.98
C LEU A 179 -20.51 0.95 -20.84
N GLU A 180 -19.61 1.82 -20.37
CA GLU A 180 -19.16 2.99 -21.13
C GLU A 180 -18.50 2.58 -22.46
N SER A 181 -17.67 1.54 -22.43
CA SER A 181 -16.98 1.03 -23.62
C SER A 181 -17.92 0.31 -24.58
N GLN A 182 -18.91 -0.43 -24.06
CA GLN A 182 -19.98 -1.04 -24.88
C GLN A 182 -20.83 0.01 -25.60
N HIS A 183 -21.23 1.07 -24.89
CA HIS A 183 -21.98 2.17 -25.51
C HIS A 183 -21.15 2.90 -26.59
N SER A 184 -19.84 3.11 -26.33
CA SER A 184 -18.91 3.68 -27.31
C SER A 184 -18.80 2.79 -28.56
N LEU A 185 -18.67 1.47 -28.37
CA LEU A 185 -18.63 0.48 -29.44
C LEU A 185 -19.91 0.49 -30.29
N GLU A 186 -21.08 0.48 -29.66
CA GLU A 186 -22.38 0.55 -30.36
C GLU A 186 -22.52 1.86 -31.16
N SER A 187 -22.12 2.99 -30.58
CA SER A 187 -22.11 4.28 -31.27
C SER A 187 -21.17 4.27 -32.48
N ALA A 188 -19.96 3.72 -32.34
CA ALA A 188 -18.99 3.64 -33.44
C ALA A 188 -19.47 2.71 -34.55
N GLN A 189 -20.06 1.56 -34.21
CA GLN A 189 -20.66 0.64 -35.18
C GLN A 189 -21.82 1.27 -35.96
N THR A 190 -22.71 2.01 -35.28
CA THR A 190 -23.81 2.69 -35.96
C THR A 190 -23.31 3.81 -36.88
N ASN A 191 -22.25 4.52 -36.51
CA ASN A 191 -21.61 5.52 -37.37
C ASN A 191 -20.89 4.90 -38.56
N LEU A 192 -20.18 3.77 -38.36
CA LEU A 192 -19.52 3.01 -39.42
C LEU A 192 -20.53 2.62 -40.51
N ILE A 193 -21.67 2.01 -40.12
CA ILE A 193 -22.73 1.60 -41.06
C ILE A 193 -23.29 2.80 -41.83
N LYS A 194 -23.54 3.93 -41.15
CA LYS A 194 -24.01 5.17 -41.80
C LYS A 194 -22.99 5.70 -42.80
N ASN A 195 -21.71 5.67 -42.45
CA ASN A 195 -20.64 6.17 -43.33
C ASN A 195 -20.45 5.26 -44.55
N GLU A 196 -20.49 3.94 -44.39
CA GLU A 196 -20.42 2.97 -45.50
C GLU A 196 -21.60 3.11 -46.49
N GLN A 197 -22.81 3.36 -45.98
CA GLN A 197 -23.99 3.64 -46.82
C GLN A 197 -23.87 4.97 -47.59
N ASN A 198 -23.22 5.97 -46.98
CA ASN A 198 -23.00 7.27 -47.62
C ASN A 198 -21.86 7.28 -48.64
N VAL A 199 -20.86 6.40 -48.49
CA VAL A 199 -19.76 6.22 -49.46
C VAL A 199 -20.26 5.60 -50.76
N SER A 200 -21.18 4.64 -50.69
CA SER A 200 -21.70 3.93 -51.86
C SER A 200 -22.66 4.74 -52.76
N SER A 201 -23.01 5.97 -52.38
CA SER A 201 -24.06 6.78 -53.02
C SER A 201 -23.60 8.13 -53.59
N GLN A 202 -22.28 8.39 -53.70
CA GLN A 202 -21.77 9.72 -54.10
C GLN A 202 -20.61 9.70 -55.10
N ASP A 203 -20.77 10.43 -56.22
CA ASP A 203 -19.81 10.53 -57.35
C ASP A 203 -18.67 11.56 -57.18
N ASN A 204 -18.47 12.14 -55.98
CA ASN A 204 -17.51 13.24 -55.78
C ASN A 204 -16.25 12.75 -55.04
N GLU A 205 -15.13 12.59 -55.75
CA GLU A 205 -13.83 12.06 -55.29
C GLU A 205 -13.31 12.72 -53.99
N ILE A 206 -13.49 14.03 -53.84
CA ILE A 206 -13.10 14.78 -52.62
C ILE A 206 -13.96 14.38 -51.41
N LYS A 207 -15.25 14.13 -51.62
CA LYS A 207 -16.19 13.73 -50.56
C LYS A 207 -15.94 12.28 -50.15
N GLU A 208 -15.58 11.45 -51.11
CA GLU A 208 -15.16 10.06 -50.91
C GLU A 208 -13.90 9.96 -50.04
N ASN A 209 -12.90 10.84 -50.22
CA ASN A 209 -11.67 10.85 -49.40
C ASN A 209 -11.89 11.18 -47.92
N PHE A 210 -12.77 12.13 -47.60
CA PHE A 210 -13.10 12.44 -46.20
C PHE A 210 -13.96 11.34 -45.56
N LEU A 211 -14.91 10.78 -46.32
CA LEU A 211 -15.75 9.69 -45.83
C LEU A 211 -14.93 8.42 -45.61
N SER A 212 -14.00 8.07 -46.50
CA SER A 212 -13.11 6.92 -46.32
C SER A 212 -12.20 7.08 -45.10
N ALA A 213 -11.63 8.27 -44.88
CA ALA A 213 -10.85 8.57 -43.68
C ALA A 213 -11.69 8.52 -42.40
N GLN A 214 -12.95 8.97 -42.43
CA GLN A 214 -13.89 8.81 -41.32
C GLN A 214 -14.23 7.35 -41.06
N THR A 215 -14.47 6.54 -42.09
CA THR A 215 -14.72 5.10 -41.95
C THR A 215 -13.51 4.37 -41.35
N LEU A 216 -12.28 4.72 -41.77
CA LEU A 216 -11.07 4.18 -41.15
C LEU A 216 -10.94 4.56 -39.68
N LEU A 217 -11.32 5.78 -39.31
CA LEU A 217 -11.28 6.25 -37.93
C LEU A 217 -12.34 5.57 -37.06
N GLU A 218 -13.57 5.42 -37.58
CA GLU A 218 -14.64 4.69 -36.87
C GLU A 218 -14.29 3.21 -36.71
N LYS A 219 -13.70 2.58 -37.74
CA LYS A 219 -13.17 1.22 -37.64
C LYS A 219 -12.09 1.13 -36.56
N PHE A 220 -11.17 2.09 -36.51
CA PHE A 220 -10.17 2.18 -35.45
C PHE A 220 -10.81 2.29 -34.06
N ILE A 221 -11.86 3.11 -33.89
CA ILE A 221 -12.58 3.23 -32.61
C ILE A 221 -13.22 1.88 -32.23
N VAL A 222 -13.89 1.20 -33.17
CA VAL A 222 -14.45 -0.14 -32.96
C VAL A 222 -13.38 -1.12 -32.49
N ASP A 223 -12.22 -1.12 -33.15
CA ASP A 223 -11.10 -2.02 -32.84
C ASP A 223 -10.51 -1.77 -31.43
N ILE A 224 -10.27 -0.51 -31.05
CA ILE A 224 -9.71 -0.18 -29.72
C ILE A 224 -10.69 -0.43 -28.57
N GLU A 225 -12.00 -0.19 -28.78
CA GLU A 225 -13.03 -0.42 -27.76
C GLU A 225 -13.25 -1.93 -27.59
N THR A 226 -13.22 -2.70 -28.68
CA THR A 226 -13.27 -4.18 -28.62
C THR A 226 -12.07 -4.72 -27.83
N GLU A 227 -10.86 -4.24 -28.13
CA GLU A 227 -9.65 -4.61 -27.39
C GLU A 227 -9.74 -4.24 -25.90
N HIS A 228 -10.36 -3.09 -25.58
CA HIS A 228 -10.54 -2.64 -24.20
C HIS A 228 -11.58 -3.49 -23.44
N ILE A 229 -12.68 -3.89 -24.08
CA ILE A 229 -13.67 -4.80 -23.49
C ILE A 229 -13.02 -6.15 -23.18
N GLU A 230 -12.29 -6.75 -24.13
CA GLU A 230 -11.55 -8.00 -23.89
C GLU A 230 -10.57 -7.88 -22.72
N PHE A 231 -9.90 -6.74 -22.61
CA PHE A 231 -9.02 -6.44 -21.48
C PHE A 231 -9.79 -6.38 -20.16
N ILE A 232 -10.91 -5.65 -20.08
CA ILE A 232 -11.73 -5.55 -18.87
C ILE A 232 -12.22 -6.94 -18.43
N GLU A 233 -12.69 -7.76 -19.37
CA GLU A 233 -13.16 -9.12 -19.07
C GLU A 233 -12.04 -9.99 -18.50
N LYS A 234 -10.83 -9.89 -19.06
CA LYS A 234 -9.65 -10.57 -18.52
C LYS A 234 -9.35 -10.10 -17.10
N ILE A 235 -9.33 -8.78 -16.85
CA ILE A 235 -9.12 -8.21 -15.52
C ILE A 235 -10.19 -8.68 -14.52
N LYS A 236 -11.46 -8.74 -14.92
CA LYS A 236 -12.57 -9.23 -14.09
C LYS A 236 -12.37 -10.70 -13.68
N LYS A 237 -11.93 -11.54 -14.62
CA LYS A 237 -11.64 -12.95 -14.36
C LYS A 237 -10.46 -13.14 -13.39
N GLU A 238 -9.36 -12.41 -13.62
CA GLU A 238 -8.19 -12.44 -12.72
C GLU A 238 -8.55 -11.98 -11.32
N ARG A 239 -9.32 -10.88 -11.21
CA ARG A 239 -9.80 -10.37 -9.93
C ARG A 239 -10.61 -11.41 -9.16
N GLN A 240 -11.56 -12.06 -9.83
CA GLN A 240 -12.39 -13.10 -9.22
C GLN A 240 -11.54 -14.28 -8.72
N SER A 241 -10.51 -14.67 -9.48
CA SER A 241 -9.56 -15.71 -9.06
C SER A 241 -8.83 -15.32 -7.77
N LEU A 242 -8.30 -14.08 -7.70
CA LEU A 242 -7.62 -13.57 -6.51
C LEU A 242 -8.56 -13.45 -5.30
N GLU A 243 -9.81 -13.05 -5.52
CA GLU A 243 -10.82 -12.97 -4.46
C GLU A 243 -11.20 -14.36 -3.92
N ASN A 244 -11.28 -15.37 -4.79
CA ASN A 244 -11.50 -16.75 -4.38
C ASN A 244 -10.34 -17.27 -3.52
N LEU A 245 -9.09 -17.05 -3.96
CA LEU A 245 -7.89 -17.44 -3.20
C LEU A 245 -7.80 -16.72 -1.85
N ARG A 246 -8.17 -15.44 -1.80
CA ARG A 246 -8.21 -14.67 -0.55
C ARG A 246 -9.28 -15.18 0.41
N SER A 247 -10.44 -15.54 -0.12
CA SER A 247 -11.52 -16.14 0.68
C SER A 247 -11.08 -17.49 1.25
N GLU A 248 -10.42 -18.32 0.43
CA GLU A 248 -9.82 -19.59 0.88
C GLU A 248 -8.79 -19.35 1.99
N LEU A 249 -7.87 -18.38 1.80
CA LEU A 249 -6.85 -18.02 2.80
C LEU A 249 -7.47 -17.62 4.15
N SER A 250 -8.58 -16.89 4.14
CA SER A 250 -9.23 -16.43 5.37
C SER A 250 -9.76 -17.59 6.25
N LEU A 251 -10.07 -18.75 5.66
CA LEU A 251 -10.50 -19.94 6.40
C LEU A 251 -9.36 -20.59 7.22
N HIS A 252 -8.11 -20.28 6.84
CA HIS A 252 -6.90 -20.82 7.45
C HIS A 252 -6.30 -19.90 8.53
N MET A 253 -6.91 -18.73 8.78
CA MET A 253 -6.48 -17.78 9.82
C MET A 253 -6.94 -18.20 11.24
N LYS A 254 -6.72 -19.45 11.64
CA LYS A 254 -7.10 -19.97 12.96
C LYS A 254 -5.99 -19.74 13.99
N SER A 255 -6.35 -19.23 15.17
CA SER A 255 -5.39 -18.90 16.22
C SER A 255 -4.91 -20.11 17.03
N ASN A 256 -5.68 -21.19 17.10
CA ASN A 256 -5.37 -22.38 17.90
C ASN A 256 -5.40 -23.63 16.99
N LEU A 257 -4.22 -24.20 16.73
CA LEU A 257 -4.05 -25.39 15.91
C LEU A 257 -3.18 -26.40 16.66
N SER A 258 -3.58 -27.66 16.66
CA SER A 258 -2.73 -28.78 17.09
C SER A 258 -1.62 -29.07 16.08
N ALA A 259 -0.60 -29.83 16.49
CA ALA A 259 0.56 -30.13 15.63
C ALA A 259 0.19 -30.81 14.30
N SER A 260 -0.77 -31.73 14.31
CA SER A 260 -1.27 -32.39 13.09
C SER A 260 -2.09 -31.46 12.20
N GLU A 261 -2.83 -30.52 12.78
CA GLU A 261 -3.58 -29.53 12.03
C GLU A 261 -2.65 -28.51 11.36
N ILE A 262 -1.56 -28.11 12.01
CA ILE A 262 -0.55 -27.18 11.47
C ILE A 262 0.02 -27.69 10.13
N ALA A 263 0.32 -28.98 10.01
CA ALA A 263 0.85 -29.54 8.76
C ALA A 263 -0.17 -29.47 7.61
N SER A 264 -1.44 -29.77 7.89
CA SER A 264 -2.51 -29.69 6.88
C SER A 264 -2.83 -28.26 6.46
N GLU A 265 -2.84 -27.34 7.43
CA GLU A 265 -3.07 -25.91 7.22
C GLU A 265 -1.89 -25.32 6.43
N PHE A 266 -0.65 -25.71 6.75
CA PHE A 266 0.54 -25.30 6.00
C PHE A 266 0.46 -25.72 4.54
N SER A 267 0.12 -26.97 4.24
CA SER A 267 0.01 -27.44 2.85
C SER A 267 -1.06 -26.66 2.06
N SER A 268 -2.14 -26.24 2.71
CA SER A 268 -3.21 -25.48 2.07
C SER A 268 -2.77 -24.05 1.78
N VAL A 269 -2.16 -23.40 2.79
CA VAL A 269 -1.63 -22.02 2.66
C VAL A 269 -0.47 -21.96 1.66
N ASP A 270 0.42 -22.94 1.65
CA ASP A 270 1.54 -23.05 0.70
C ASP A 270 1.05 -23.15 -0.75
N LYS A 271 -0.02 -23.92 -0.99
CA LYS A 271 -0.68 -24.00 -2.30
C LYS A 271 -1.28 -22.65 -2.73
N ILE A 272 -1.98 -21.96 -1.82
CA ILE A 272 -2.54 -20.62 -2.11
C ILE A 272 -1.43 -19.63 -2.44
N TRP A 273 -0.34 -19.65 -1.66
CA TRP A 273 0.83 -18.80 -1.88
C TRP A 273 1.46 -19.06 -3.25
N HIS A 274 1.62 -20.32 -3.64
CA HIS A 274 2.14 -20.71 -4.95
C HIS A 274 1.26 -20.22 -6.11
N LEU A 275 -0.06 -20.39 -6.02
CA LEU A 275 -0.99 -19.91 -7.05
C LEU A 275 -0.99 -18.39 -7.17
N ALA A 276 -1.00 -17.67 -6.04
CA ALA A 276 -0.92 -16.20 -6.04
C ALA A 276 0.42 -15.72 -6.66
N SER A 277 1.50 -16.39 -6.30
CA SER A 277 2.86 -16.17 -6.79
C SER A 277 2.99 -16.36 -8.31
N GLU A 278 2.41 -17.42 -8.87
CA GLU A 278 2.38 -17.66 -10.31
C GLU A 278 1.51 -16.64 -11.05
N ASN A 279 0.31 -16.36 -10.52
CA ASN A 279 -0.57 -15.31 -11.06
C ASN A 279 0.14 -13.96 -11.09
N LEU A 280 0.96 -13.66 -10.09
CA LEU A 280 1.70 -12.40 -10.01
C LEU A 280 2.73 -12.31 -11.13
N LEU A 281 3.52 -13.36 -11.32
CA LEU A 281 4.50 -13.45 -12.41
C LEU A 281 3.82 -13.31 -13.77
N GLU A 282 2.67 -13.97 -13.97
CA GLU A 282 1.88 -13.87 -15.19
C GLU A 282 1.34 -12.45 -15.42
N THR A 283 0.77 -11.81 -14.40
CA THR A 283 0.24 -10.45 -14.47
C THR A 283 1.33 -9.44 -14.86
N PHE A 284 2.56 -9.63 -14.38
CA PHE A 284 3.69 -8.76 -14.69
C PHE A 284 4.30 -8.96 -16.08
N THR A 285 4.23 -10.17 -16.63
CA THR A 285 4.93 -10.52 -17.87
C THR A 285 4.03 -10.61 -19.10
N LYS A 286 2.75 -10.96 -18.94
CA LYS A 286 1.88 -11.33 -20.07
C LYS A 286 0.76 -10.33 -20.37
N ILE A 287 0.50 -9.35 -19.51
CA ILE A 287 -0.57 -8.36 -19.76
C ILE A 287 0.04 -7.15 -20.47
N ASN A 288 -0.19 -7.05 -21.78
CA ASN A 288 0.24 -5.92 -22.57
C ASN A 288 -0.72 -4.73 -22.39
N ILE A 289 -0.16 -3.55 -22.15
CA ILE A 289 -0.92 -2.31 -21.95
C ILE A 289 -1.04 -1.55 -23.28
N SER A 290 -0.10 -1.73 -24.20
CA SER A 290 -0.10 -1.06 -25.50
C SER A 290 -1.21 -1.62 -26.39
N SER A 291 -2.00 -0.72 -27.00
CA SER A 291 -2.92 -1.13 -28.05
C SER A 291 -2.16 -1.74 -29.23
N LYS A 292 -2.77 -2.74 -29.86
CA LYS A 292 -2.26 -3.33 -31.10
C LYS A 292 -2.54 -2.44 -32.31
N PHE A 293 -3.47 -1.49 -32.17
CA PHE A 293 -3.93 -0.63 -33.25
C PHE A 293 -3.21 0.71 -33.19
N SER A 294 -2.76 1.18 -34.34
CA SER A 294 -2.20 2.51 -34.50
C SER A 294 -3.29 3.46 -34.97
N LEU A 295 -3.30 4.67 -34.41
CA LEU A 295 -4.18 5.73 -34.86
C LEU A 295 -3.87 6.03 -36.34
N PRO A 296 -4.88 6.10 -37.23
CA PRO A 296 -4.65 6.47 -38.62
C PRO A 296 -3.94 7.83 -38.76
N ASP A 297 -3.31 8.08 -39.91
CA ASP A 297 -2.70 9.38 -40.18
C ASP A 297 -3.76 10.48 -40.36
N LEU A 298 -3.47 11.67 -39.85
CA LEU A 298 -4.32 12.83 -40.04
C LEU A 298 -4.22 13.29 -41.50
N LEU A 299 -5.37 13.48 -42.17
CA LEU A 299 -5.41 14.09 -43.49
C LEU A 299 -4.73 15.47 -43.51
N ALA A 300 -4.09 15.81 -44.64
CA ALA A 300 -3.51 17.13 -44.85
C ALA A 300 -4.60 18.22 -44.82
N SER A 301 -4.26 19.40 -44.31
CA SER A 301 -5.18 20.53 -44.25
C SER A 301 -5.55 20.98 -45.67
N PRO A 302 -6.86 21.18 -45.97
CA PRO A 302 -7.29 21.56 -47.31
C PRO A 302 -6.89 23.00 -47.64
N THR A 303 -6.62 23.26 -48.92
CA THR A 303 -6.34 24.61 -49.45
C THR A 303 -7.60 25.40 -49.84
N ASN A 304 -8.77 24.74 -49.91
CA ASN A 304 -10.03 25.34 -50.36
C ASN A 304 -11.02 25.56 -49.20
N SER A 305 -11.69 26.73 -49.18
CA SER A 305 -12.64 27.14 -48.13
C SER A 305 -13.88 26.25 -47.99
N GLU A 306 -14.29 25.56 -49.06
CA GLU A 306 -15.43 24.64 -49.05
C GLU A 306 -15.11 23.30 -48.35
N GLN A 307 -13.84 22.89 -48.35
CA GLN A 307 -13.35 21.68 -47.69
C GLN A 307 -13.01 21.91 -46.21
N GLU A 308 -12.78 23.17 -45.83
CA GLU A 308 -12.37 23.58 -44.48
C GLU A 308 -13.38 23.13 -43.41
N LYS A 309 -14.69 23.25 -43.67
CA LYS A 309 -15.73 22.78 -42.73
C LYS A 309 -15.66 21.28 -42.48
N ARG A 310 -15.51 20.47 -43.53
CA ARG A 310 -15.43 19.00 -43.40
C ARG A 310 -14.12 18.55 -42.75
N TYR A 311 -13.04 19.27 -43.04
CA TYR A 311 -11.77 19.05 -42.36
C TYR A 311 -11.87 19.37 -40.87
N ILE A 312 -12.53 20.46 -40.48
CA ILE A 312 -12.79 20.78 -39.08
C ILE A 312 -13.56 19.62 -38.42
N ASP A 313 -14.68 19.18 -39.01
CA ASP A 313 -15.47 18.06 -38.48
C ASP A 313 -14.62 16.80 -38.32
N TYR A 314 -13.90 16.37 -39.37
CA TYR A 314 -13.00 15.22 -39.32
C TYR A 314 -11.90 15.38 -38.25
N SER A 315 -11.25 16.55 -38.19
CA SER A 315 -10.18 16.83 -37.22
C SER A 315 -10.70 16.75 -35.78
N THR A 316 -11.95 17.16 -35.53
CA THR A 316 -12.55 17.03 -34.18
C THR A 316 -12.77 15.58 -33.80
N ILE A 317 -13.22 14.73 -34.73
CA ILE A 317 -13.39 13.29 -34.49
C ILE A 317 -12.02 12.64 -34.27
N TYR A 318 -11.02 13.04 -35.06
CA TYR A 318 -9.64 12.59 -34.90
C TYR A 318 -9.07 12.91 -33.51
N GLN A 319 -9.22 14.15 -33.04
CA GLN A 319 -8.76 14.54 -31.71
C GLN A 319 -9.50 13.78 -30.60
N LYS A 320 -10.81 13.56 -30.76
CA LYS A 320 -11.59 12.73 -29.83
C LYS A 320 -11.11 11.29 -29.79
N ALA A 321 -10.84 10.67 -30.94
CA ALA A 321 -10.31 9.32 -31.02
C ALA A 321 -8.91 9.20 -30.39
N LYS A 322 -8.05 10.20 -30.63
CA LYS A 322 -6.73 10.29 -30.00
C LYS A 322 -6.82 10.41 -28.47
N GLN A 323 -7.70 11.29 -27.97
CA GLN A 323 -7.93 11.44 -26.54
C GLN A 323 -8.51 10.16 -25.93
N ARG A 324 -9.45 9.52 -26.63
CA ARG A 324 -10.03 8.26 -26.18
C ARG A 324 -8.97 7.16 -26.09
N LEU A 325 -8.05 7.06 -27.05
CA LEU A 325 -6.94 6.12 -26.99
C LEU A 325 -6.06 6.34 -25.75
N THR A 326 -5.75 7.60 -25.40
CA THR A 326 -4.97 7.91 -24.19
C THR A 326 -5.75 7.58 -22.93
N ASP A 327 -7.04 7.91 -22.87
CA ASP A 327 -7.90 7.62 -21.72
C ASP A 327 -8.01 6.11 -21.49
N LEU A 328 -8.22 5.32 -22.55
CA LEU A 328 -8.25 3.86 -22.48
C LEU A 328 -6.91 3.26 -22.02
N SER A 329 -5.79 3.84 -22.45
CA SER A 329 -4.45 3.41 -22.01
C SER A 329 -4.24 3.68 -20.52
N ASP A 330 -4.62 4.87 -20.04
CA ASP A 330 -4.52 5.24 -18.62
C ASP A 330 -5.42 4.37 -17.74
N GLN A 331 -6.64 4.07 -18.21
CA GLN A 331 -7.57 3.15 -17.56
C GLN A 331 -7.00 1.73 -17.49
N LYS A 332 -6.46 1.20 -18.59
CA LYS A 332 -5.77 -0.11 -18.62
C LYS A 332 -4.63 -0.15 -17.61
N HIS A 333 -3.83 0.92 -17.54
CA HIS A 333 -2.71 1.01 -16.60
C HIS A 333 -3.18 0.99 -15.14
N ASN A 334 -4.19 1.80 -14.79
CA ASN A 334 -4.73 1.87 -13.43
C ASN A 334 -5.33 0.53 -12.99
N LEU A 335 -6.16 -0.10 -13.83
CA LEU A 335 -6.73 -1.42 -13.54
C LEU A 335 -5.66 -2.50 -13.35
N LEU A 336 -4.59 -2.46 -14.15
CA LEU A 336 -3.46 -3.38 -13.99
C LEU A 336 -2.73 -3.15 -12.65
N LEU A 337 -2.49 -1.89 -12.27
CA LEU A 337 -1.86 -1.56 -11.00
C LEU A 337 -2.69 -2.06 -9.81
N ASP A 338 -4.01 -1.93 -9.89
CA ASP A 338 -4.92 -2.41 -8.84
C ASP A 338 -4.87 -3.93 -8.70
N ILE A 339 -4.91 -4.68 -9.81
CA ILE A 339 -4.77 -6.14 -9.79
C ILE A 339 -3.41 -6.57 -9.23
N LYS A 340 -2.33 -5.89 -9.65
CA LYS A 340 -0.99 -6.14 -9.11
C LYS A 340 -0.98 -5.93 -7.60
N ALA A 341 -1.53 -4.82 -7.11
CA ALA A 341 -1.60 -4.53 -5.67
C ALA A 341 -2.40 -5.57 -4.89
N LEU A 342 -3.56 -6.01 -5.42
CA LEU A 342 -4.35 -7.08 -4.81
C LEU A 342 -3.59 -8.40 -4.74
N ASN A 343 -2.92 -8.79 -5.82
CA ASN A 343 -2.15 -10.01 -5.88
C ASN A 343 -0.94 -9.97 -4.94
N PHE A 344 -0.23 -8.84 -4.88
CA PHE A 344 0.86 -8.66 -3.92
C PHE A 344 0.40 -8.78 -2.47
N ARG A 345 -0.74 -8.18 -2.11
CA ARG A 345 -1.31 -8.34 -0.77
C ARG A 345 -1.58 -9.81 -0.47
N LEU A 346 -2.17 -10.54 -1.41
CA LEU A 346 -2.43 -11.97 -1.24
C LEU A 346 -1.14 -12.78 -1.06
N VAL A 347 -0.11 -12.53 -1.86
CA VAL A 347 1.22 -13.18 -1.74
C VAL A 347 1.87 -12.84 -0.38
N SER A 348 1.78 -11.59 0.06
CA SER A 348 2.27 -11.15 1.37
C SER A 348 1.51 -11.84 2.51
N ASP A 349 0.18 -11.80 2.49
CA ASP A 349 -0.67 -12.32 3.57
C ASP A 349 -0.55 -13.85 3.69
N SER A 350 -0.58 -14.56 2.55
CA SER A 350 -0.33 -16.00 2.52
C SER A 350 1.11 -16.35 2.93
N GLY A 351 2.08 -15.53 2.54
CA GLY A 351 3.48 -15.65 2.98
C GLY A 351 3.63 -15.51 4.49
N LYS A 352 2.97 -14.51 5.11
CA LYS A 352 2.95 -14.29 6.57
C LYS A 352 2.24 -15.41 7.33
N LEU A 353 1.18 -15.97 6.77
CA LEU A 353 0.48 -17.08 7.41
C LEU A 353 1.31 -18.38 7.32
N ARG A 354 1.85 -18.68 6.14
CA ARG A 354 2.78 -19.80 5.91
C ARG A 354 3.94 -19.75 6.89
N ALA A 355 4.48 -18.55 7.02
CA ALA A 355 5.52 -18.19 7.95
C ALA A 355 5.21 -18.49 9.43
N ASP A 356 4.08 -17.97 9.91
CA ASP A 356 3.61 -18.17 11.27
C ASP A 356 3.41 -19.66 11.58
N LEU A 357 2.87 -20.43 10.63
CA LEU A 357 2.69 -21.88 10.76
C LEU A 357 4.02 -22.62 10.92
N ILE A 358 5.08 -22.21 10.21
CA ILE A 358 6.42 -22.80 10.38
C ILE A 358 7.00 -22.45 11.75
N ASN A 359 6.85 -21.21 12.21
CA ASN A 359 7.31 -20.81 13.54
C ASN A 359 6.61 -21.61 14.64
N ARG A 360 5.29 -21.77 14.55
CA ARG A 360 4.51 -22.60 15.49
C ARG A 360 4.97 -24.05 15.46
N CYS A 361 5.19 -24.59 14.26
CA CYS A 361 5.75 -25.92 14.09
C CYS A 361 7.12 -26.07 14.77
N ARG A 362 7.98 -25.04 14.69
CA ARG A 362 9.30 -25.05 15.32
C ARG A 362 9.22 -25.12 16.85
N VAL A 363 8.23 -24.47 17.45
CA VAL A 363 8.03 -24.46 18.91
C VAL A 363 7.49 -25.80 19.42
N LEU A 364 6.65 -26.48 18.63
CA LEU A 364 5.99 -27.73 19.01
C LEU A 364 6.83 -29.00 18.73
N ASP A 365 8.01 -28.85 18.09
CA ASP A 365 9.01 -29.89 17.78
C ASP A 365 8.46 -31.20 17.20
N SER A 366 7.34 -31.12 16.46
CA SER A 366 6.53 -32.27 16.04
C SER A 366 6.19 -32.30 14.55
N CYS A 367 6.76 -31.45 13.71
CA CYS A 367 6.53 -31.46 12.26
C CYS A 367 7.82 -31.48 11.43
N ASP A 368 8.40 -32.67 11.34
CA ASP A 368 9.57 -32.99 10.51
C ASP A 368 9.27 -32.87 9.00
N GLU A 369 8.03 -33.07 8.59
CA GLU A 369 7.62 -33.04 7.18
C GLU A 369 7.85 -31.66 6.54
N ILE A 370 7.59 -30.58 7.29
CA ILE A 370 7.83 -29.18 6.90
C ILE A 370 9.33 -28.86 6.86
N ARG A 371 10.14 -29.49 7.72
CA ARG A 371 11.60 -29.30 7.79
C ARG A 371 12.36 -30.09 6.73
N SER A 372 11.72 -31.08 6.10
CA SER A 372 12.38 -31.95 5.13
C SER A 372 12.78 -31.19 3.85
N ILE A 373 14.02 -31.41 3.39
CA ILE A 373 14.48 -30.91 2.08
C ILE A 373 13.87 -31.82 1.02
N SER A 374 12.64 -31.51 0.62
CA SER A 374 11.93 -32.19 -0.46
C SER A 374 12.07 -31.42 -1.78
N GLN A 375 11.79 -32.08 -2.90
CA GLN A 375 11.72 -31.42 -4.20
C GLN A 375 10.69 -30.27 -4.22
N LYS A 376 9.59 -30.42 -3.45
CA LYS A 376 8.60 -29.34 -3.26
C LYS A 376 9.23 -28.14 -2.55
N SER A 377 9.99 -28.37 -1.47
CA SER A 377 10.68 -27.32 -0.71
C SER A 377 11.67 -26.55 -1.60
N ILE A 378 12.43 -27.23 -2.45
CA ILE A 378 13.37 -26.60 -3.41
C ILE A 378 12.63 -25.74 -4.43
N THR A 379 11.53 -26.26 -4.98
CA THR A 379 10.71 -25.52 -5.95
C THR A 379 10.08 -24.27 -5.32
N GLY A 380 9.67 -24.37 -4.04
CA GLY A 380 9.23 -23.23 -3.22
C GLY A 380 10.30 -22.14 -3.10
N ILE A 381 11.54 -22.53 -2.76
CA ILE A 381 12.66 -21.60 -2.65
C ILE A 381 12.95 -20.90 -3.98
N ILE A 382 12.93 -21.63 -5.10
CA ILE A 382 13.18 -21.04 -6.43
C ILE A 382 12.10 -20.02 -6.79
N THR A 383 10.83 -20.35 -6.55
CA THR A 383 9.71 -19.45 -6.79
C THR A 383 9.80 -18.19 -5.93
N GLU A 384 10.17 -18.34 -4.66
CA GLU A 384 10.40 -17.22 -3.75
C GLU A 384 11.51 -16.29 -4.24
N LEU A 385 12.63 -16.85 -4.68
CA LEU A 385 13.76 -16.11 -5.25
C LEU A 385 13.36 -15.35 -6.53
N ARG A 386 12.51 -15.95 -7.38
CA ARG A 386 12.02 -15.32 -8.60
C ARG A 386 11.08 -14.14 -8.32
N ILE A 387 10.32 -14.21 -7.23
CA ILE A 387 9.31 -13.19 -6.89
C ILE A 387 9.89 -12.05 -6.08
N LEU A 388 10.99 -12.30 -5.35
CA LEU A 388 11.73 -11.29 -4.57
C LEU A 388 11.88 -9.91 -5.25
N PRO A 389 12.36 -9.78 -6.50
CA PRO A 389 12.47 -8.48 -7.17
C PRO A 389 11.10 -7.80 -7.37
N LEU A 390 10.05 -8.58 -7.66
CA LEU A 390 8.69 -8.05 -7.79
C LEU A 390 8.15 -7.56 -6.45
N LYS A 391 8.48 -8.24 -5.35
CA LYS A 391 8.03 -7.81 -4.02
C LYS A 391 8.75 -6.54 -3.55
N PHE A 392 10.03 -6.34 -3.91
CA PHE A 392 10.70 -5.04 -3.70
C PHE A 392 10.01 -3.90 -4.45
N LEU A 393 9.63 -4.11 -5.72
CA LEU A 393 8.85 -3.13 -6.48
C LEU A 393 7.51 -2.86 -5.79
N ALA A 394 6.82 -3.91 -5.34
CA ALA A 394 5.54 -3.80 -4.63
C ALA A 394 5.65 -3.04 -3.31
N GLY A 395 6.69 -3.30 -2.52
CA GLY A 395 6.98 -2.57 -1.29
C GLY A 395 7.13 -1.08 -1.60
N GLY A 396 7.90 -0.73 -2.63
CA GLY A 396 8.01 0.64 -3.12
C GLY A 396 6.65 1.25 -3.52
N PHE A 397 5.85 0.54 -4.31
CA PHE A 397 4.53 1.02 -4.75
C PHE A 397 3.54 1.17 -3.59
N ASN A 398 3.46 0.20 -2.68
CA ASN A 398 2.59 0.27 -1.50
C ASN A 398 2.96 1.47 -0.63
N LYS A 399 4.26 1.77 -0.46
CA LYS A 399 4.70 2.94 0.30
C LYS A 399 4.33 4.25 -0.37
N VAL A 400 4.37 4.33 -1.71
CA VAL A 400 3.89 5.51 -2.46
C VAL A 400 2.38 5.70 -2.26
N VAL A 401 1.60 4.63 -2.29
CA VAL A 401 0.16 4.68 -2.04
C VAL A 401 -0.14 5.06 -0.59
N GLU A 402 0.57 4.47 0.39
CA GLU A 402 0.46 4.84 1.80
C GLU A 402 0.80 6.31 2.02
N PHE A 403 1.89 6.79 1.42
CA PHE A 403 2.31 8.19 1.46
C PHE A 403 1.21 9.11 0.95
N ARG A 404 0.62 8.79 -0.21
CA ARG A 404 -0.51 9.55 -0.76
C ARG A 404 -1.69 9.56 0.21
N SER A 405 -2.04 8.40 0.76
CA SER A 405 -3.12 8.28 1.75
C SER A 405 -2.86 9.07 3.04
N LYS A 406 -1.59 9.24 3.45
CA LYS A 406 -1.22 10.07 4.59
C LYS A 406 -1.31 11.55 4.25
N VAL A 407 -0.86 11.97 3.06
CA VAL A 407 -1.01 13.35 2.60
C VAL A 407 -2.50 13.75 2.55
N ASP A 408 -3.36 12.83 2.12
CA ASP A 408 -4.82 13.05 2.06
C ASP A 408 -5.48 13.15 3.44
N ARG A 409 -4.81 12.71 4.54
CA ARG A 409 -5.30 12.87 5.93
C ARG A 409 -5.08 14.27 6.51
N GLY A 410 -4.52 15.22 5.75
CA GLY A 410 -4.33 16.60 6.21
C GLY A 410 -3.18 16.75 7.22
N PHE A 411 -3.33 17.61 8.23
CA PHE A 411 -2.22 18.05 9.10
C PHE A 411 -1.54 16.89 9.85
N ASP A 412 -2.31 15.98 10.45
CA ASP A 412 -1.75 14.83 11.17
C ASP A 412 -0.89 13.96 10.26
N GLY A 413 -1.35 13.73 9.03
CA GLY A 413 -0.61 13.00 8.00
C GLY A 413 0.70 13.70 7.60
N TRP A 414 0.70 15.02 7.48
CA TRP A 414 1.92 15.80 7.21
C TRP A 414 2.94 15.69 8.34
N THR A 415 2.49 15.73 9.60
CA THR A 415 3.42 15.60 10.75
C THR A 415 4.09 14.22 10.78
N ASP A 416 3.33 13.17 10.47
CA ASP A 416 3.85 11.79 10.39
C ASP A 416 4.85 11.65 9.24
N VAL A 417 4.53 12.19 8.06
CA VAL A 417 5.44 12.22 6.90
C VAL A 417 6.74 12.96 7.22
N ILE A 418 6.67 14.15 7.84
CA ILE A 418 7.86 14.93 8.21
C ILE A 418 8.71 14.16 9.22
N ARG A 419 8.08 13.51 10.21
CA ARG A 419 8.78 12.66 11.18
C ARG A 419 9.53 11.53 10.49
N GLN A 420 8.90 10.84 9.54
CA GLN A 420 9.52 9.76 8.77
C GLN A 420 10.69 10.25 7.92
N ILE A 421 10.54 11.40 7.24
CA ILE A 421 11.62 12.04 6.48
C ILE A 421 12.79 12.39 7.40
N LEU A 422 12.52 12.93 8.59
CA LEU A 422 13.56 13.28 9.56
C LEU A 422 14.31 12.03 10.05
N ILE A 423 13.59 10.95 10.39
CA ILE A 423 14.23 9.68 10.77
C ILE A 423 15.06 9.12 9.62
N PHE A 424 14.57 9.20 8.38
CA PHE A 424 15.32 8.78 7.20
C PHE A 424 16.60 9.60 7.00
N PHE A 425 16.54 10.93 7.12
CA PHE A 425 17.73 11.78 7.08
C PHE A 425 18.71 11.47 8.21
N LEU A 426 18.21 11.28 9.43
CA LEU A 426 19.02 10.87 10.57
C LEU A 426 19.73 9.56 10.26
N LEU A 427 19.03 8.60 9.67
CA LEU A 427 19.58 7.30 9.30
C LEU A 427 20.68 7.38 8.25
N VAL A 428 20.51 8.22 7.23
CA VAL A 428 21.53 8.43 6.20
C VAL A 428 22.75 9.12 6.80
N ILE A 429 22.56 10.08 7.71
CA ILE A 429 23.65 10.85 8.34
C ILE A 429 24.40 10.01 9.39
N LEU A 430 23.71 9.14 10.12
CA LEU A 430 24.24 8.38 11.25
C LEU A 430 25.53 7.60 10.93
N PRO A 431 25.65 6.80 9.85
CA PRO A 431 26.90 6.08 9.55
C PRO A 431 28.06 7.03 9.26
N PHE A 432 27.83 8.18 8.63
CA PHE A 432 28.89 9.18 8.40
C PHE A 432 29.32 9.85 9.70
N LEU A 433 28.35 10.17 10.57
CA LEU A 433 28.60 10.82 11.86
C LEU A 433 29.38 9.87 12.77
N VAL A 434 28.97 8.60 12.85
CA VAL A 434 29.71 7.55 13.57
C VAL A 434 31.10 7.35 12.98
N HIS A 435 31.25 7.25 11.65
CA HIS A 435 32.56 7.11 11.02
C HIS A 435 33.51 8.24 11.41
N LYS A 436 33.01 9.49 11.40
CA LYS A 436 33.76 10.69 11.77
C LYS A 436 34.17 10.66 13.24
N ILE A 437 33.26 10.30 14.14
CA ILE A 437 33.57 10.19 15.58
C ILE A 437 34.61 9.08 15.83
N LEU A 438 34.45 7.90 15.21
CA LEU A 438 35.35 6.77 15.42
C LEU A 438 36.74 7.00 14.81
N SER A 439 36.83 7.66 13.66
CA SER A 439 38.12 8.03 13.06
C SER A 439 38.86 9.06 13.91
N GLU A 440 38.16 10.09 14.40
CA GLU A 440 38.71 11.06 15.35
C GLU A 440 39.17 10.37 16.65
N LEU A 441 38.36 9.46 17.20
CA LEU A 441 38.71 8.70 18.39
C LEU A 441 39.92 7.78 18.15
N SER A 442 40.02 7.18 16.97
CA SER A 442 41.16 6.37 16.54
C SER A 442 42.46 7.19 16.44
N LEU A 443 42.38 8.42 15.92
CA LEU A 443 43.51 9.36 15.87
C LEU A 443 43.93 9.78 17.27
N ARG A 444 42.98 10.11 18.15
CA ARG A 444 43.26 10.48 19.54
C ARG A 444 43.88 9.32 20.33
N LEU A 445 43.45 8.08 20.09
CA LEU A 445 44.07 6.89 20.68
C LEU A 445 45.52 6.71 20.21
N ASN A 446 45.82 6.97 18.94
CA ASN A 446 47.19 6.95 18.41
C ASN A 446 48.07 8.05 19.03
N GLN A 447 47.55 9.27 19.14
CA GLN A 447 48.26 10.37 19.81
C GLN A 447 48.51 10.06 21.30
N PHE A 448 47.53 9.44 21.98
CA PHE A 448 47.67 9.00 23.36
C PHE A 448 48.73 7.90 23.50
N ARG A 449 48.77 6.94 22.57
CA ARG A 449 49.83 5.92 22.49
C ARG A 449 51.21 6.57 22.37
N GLU A 450 51.40 7.53 21.47
CA GLU A 450 52.67 8.23 21.26
C GLU A 450 53.10 9.01 22.52
N LYS A 451 52.16 9.66 23.20
CA LYS A 451 52.41 10.37 24.46
C LYS A 451 52.80 9.43 25.60
N ILE A 452 52.20 8.24 25.70
CA ILE A 452 52.57 7.23 26.71
C ILE A 452 53.97 6.69 26.47
N LEU A 453 54.34 6.42 25.22
CA LEU A 453 55.65 5.86 24.86
C LEU A 453 56.78 6.89 24.94
N SER A 454 56.49 8.19 24.76
CA SER A 454 57.50 9.26 24.77
C SER A 454 57.83 9.83 26.16
N ARG A 455 57.05 9.56 27.21
CA ARG A 455 57.29 10.11 28.56
C ARG A 455 57.77 9.03 29.56
N SER A 456 58.92 9.31 30.20
CA SER A 456 59.47 8.74 31.47
C SER A 456 59.89 7.25 31.51
N ILE A 457 61.08 7.02 32.10
CA ILE A 457 61.82 5.74 32.26
C ILE A 457 61.29 4.87 33.41
N LEU A 458 60.58 5.45 34.38
CA LEU A 458 60.33 4.80 35.68
C LEU A 458 59.22 3.73 35.69
N ASP A 459 58.44 3.56 34.61
CA ASP A 459 57.32 2.59 34.57
C ASP A 459 57.14 1.94 33.19
N TYR A 460 58.26 1.51 32.59
CA TYR A 460 58.36 1.07 31.20
C TYR A 460 57.42 -0.09 30.85
N ARG A 461 57.31 -1.11 31.73
CA ARG A 461 56.61 -2.38 31.44
C ARG A 461 55.09 -2.26 31.35
N ARG A 462 54.46 -1.49 32.26
CA ARG A 462 53.01 -1.22 32.23
C ARG A 462 52.62 -0.34 31.04
N ARG A 463 53.45 0.66 30.72
CA ARG A 463 53.22 1.60 29.61
C ARG A 463 53.37 0.94 28.25
N THR A 464 54.39 0.10 28.05
CA THR A 464 54.53 -0.70 26.82
C THR A 464 53.37 -1.67 26.66
N HIS A 465 52.92 -2.33 27.74
CA HIS A 465 51.75 -3.20 27.67
C HIS A 465 50.48 -2.43 27.28
N MET A 466 50.22 -1.25 27.86
CA MET A 466 49.10 -0.38 27.45
C MET A 466 49.23 0.10 26.01
N GLY A 467 50.42 0.54 25.58
CA GLY A 467 50.66 0.99 24.20
C GLY A 467 50.46 -0.11 23.17
N LEU A 468 50.87 -1.35 23.49
CA LEU A 468 50.61 -2.54 22.67
C LEU A 468 49.12 -2.88 22.62
N TRP A 469 48.41 -2.79 23.75
CA TRP A 469 46.95 -2.98 23.79
C TRP A 469 46.21 -1.95 22.96
N ILE A 470 46.55 -0.66 23.09
CA ILE A 470 45.96 0.42 22.28
C ILE A 470 46.23 0.17 20.80
N SER A 471 47.46 -0.21 20.43
CA SER A 471 47.82 -0.49 19.03
C SER A 471 47.06 -1.67 18.44
N ARG A 472 46.70 -2.67 19.26
CA ARG A 472 45.93 -3.85 18.83
C ARG A 472 44.43 -3.58 18.77
N LEU A 473 43.90 -2.77 19.68
CA LEU A 473 42.47 -2.43 19.72
C LEU A 473 42.08 -1.35 18.71
N ASN A 474 42.97 -0.40 18.41
CA ASN A 474 42.63 0.75 17.56
C ASN A 474 42.08 0.37 16.16
N PRO A 475 42.61 -0.66 15.45
CA PRO A 475 42.05 -1.10 14.17
C PRO A 475 40.60 -1.64 14.26
N PHE A 476 40.16 -2.12 15.42
CA PHE A 476 38.79 -2.62 15.62
C PHE A 476 37.79 -1.51 15.87
N VAL A 477 38.22 -0.35 16.40
CA VAL A 477 37.31 0.76 16.78
C VAL A 477 36.39 1.17 15.63
N PRO A 478 36.87 1.41 14.39
CA PRO A 478 35.99 1.75 13.27
C PRO A 478 35.05 0.61 12.87
N SER A 479 35.50 -0.64 12.92
CA SER A 479 34.71 -1.80 12.46
C SER A 479 33.61 -2.16 13.47
N MET A 480 33.96 -2.25 14.77
CA MET A 480 32.99 -2.55 15.84
C MET A 480 32.01 -1.41 16.06
N GLY A 481 32.48 -0.16 15.98
CA GLY A 481 31.58 0.99 16.10
C GLY A 481 30.62 1.12 14.91
N MET A 482 31.03 0.68 13.70
CA MET A 482 30.12 0.58 12.56
C MET A 482 29.05 -0.51 12.78
N VAL A 483 29.42 -1.70 13.25
CA VAL A 483 28.44 -2.75 13.60
C VAL A 483 27.41 -2.21 14.61
N LEU A 484 27.88 -1.57 15.68
CA LEU A 484 26.99 -1.00 16.71
C LEU A 484 26.07 0.10 16.15
N SER A 485 26.59 0.94 15.24
CA SER A 485 25.79 1.98 14.58
C SER A 485 24.73 1.41 13.64
N ILE A 486 25.04 0.33 12.93
CA ILE A 486 24.10 -0.36 12.06
C ILE A 486 23.00 -1.02 12.91
N HIS A 487 23.37 -1.59 14.06
CA HIS A 487 22.42 -2.18 14.99
C HIS A 487 21.45 -1.14 15.58
N LEU A 488 21.95 0.05 15.93
CA LEU A 488 21.13 1.20 16.35
C LEU A 488 20.25 1.71 15.21
N ALA A 489 20.79 1.83 14.00
CA ALA A 489 20.04 2.25 12.82
C ALA A 489 18.92 1.26 12.50
N ARG A 490 19.16 -0.05 12.63
CA ARG A 490 18.16 -1.09 12.46
C ARG A 490 17.03 -0.96 13.47
N ALA A 491 17.34 -0.79 14.76
CA ALA A 491 16.34 -0.58 15.79
C ALA A 491 15.49 0.70 15.55
N LEU A 492 16.10 1.75 15.01
CA LEU A 492 15.38 2.96 14.60
C LEU A 492 14.49 2.74 13.38
N ILE A 493 14.93 1.95 12.39
CA ILE A 493 14.13 1.60 11.20
C ILE A 493 12.93 0.73 11.57
N GLU A 494 13.12 -0.26 12.43
CA GLU A 494 12.06 -1.19 12.83
C GLU A 494 10.88 -0.48 13.49
N ALA A 495 11.10 0.72 14.06
CA ALA A 495 10.07 1.60 14.59
C ALA A 495 9.41 2.52 13.53
N THR A 496 9.77 2.39 12.26
CA THR A 496 9.25 3.20 11.15
C THR A 496 8.60 2.36 10.07
N ASP A 497 7.85 3.02 9.18
CA ASP A 497 7.23 2.40 8.02
C ASP A 497 8.23 1.93 6.95
N LEU A 498 9.54 2.18 7.12
CA LEU A 498 10.59 1.77 6.20
C LEU A 498 11.30 0.49 6.67
N GLN A 499 10.56 -0.43 7.30
CA GLN A 499 11.12 -1.66 7.85
C GLN A 499 11.90 -2.47 6.80
N GLU A 500 11.54 -2.35 5.51
CA GLU A 500 12.23 -3.01 4.40
C GLU A 500 13.67 -2.50 4.18
N LEU A 501 13.98 -1.28 4.60
CA LEU A 501 15.35 -0.75 4.52
C LEU A 501 16.28 -1.41 5.56
N SER A 502 15.73 -2.03 6.61
CA SER A 502 16.51 -2.77 7.61
C SER A 502 17.26 -3.97 7.00
N TYR A 503 16.74 -4.56 5.92
CA TYR A 503 17.41 -5.66 5.21
C TYR A 503 18.70 -5.20 4.54
N LEU A 504 18.69 -4.01 3.94
CA LEU A 504 19.90 -3.44 3.35
C LEU A 504 20.97 -3.18 4.42
N LEU A 505 20.54 -2.69 5.60
CA LEU A 505 21.42 -2.51 6.74
C LEU A 505 22.01 -3.84 7.25
N PHE A 506 21.24 -4.92 7.25
CA PHE A 506 21.73 -6.24 7.64
C PHE A 506 22.91 -6.71 6.75
N TYR A 507 22.82 -6.57 5.43
CA TYR A 507 23.95 -6.91 4.55
C TYR A 507 25.19 -6.06 4.84
N LEU A 508 24.98 -4.78 5.17
CA LEU A 508 26.02 -3.86 5.59
C LEU A 508 26.66 -4.31 6.93
N GLU A 509 25.86 -4.78 7.88
CA GLU A 509 26.30 -5.35 9.15
C GLU A 509 27.21 -6.57 8.94
N VAL A 510 26.75 -7.51 8.12
CA VAL A 510 27.47 -8.75 7.77
C VAL A 510 28.85 -8.42 7.16
N TYR A 511 28.94 -7.39 6.31
CA TYR A 511 30.22 -6.92 5.77
C TYR A 511 31.17 -6.39 6.85
N PHE A 512 30.68 -5.63 7.83
CA PHE A 512 31.53 -5.11 8.91
C PHE A 512 31.93 -6.21 9.92
N ILE A 513 31.06 -7.18 10.19
CA ILE A 513 31.39 -8.38 10.97
C ILE A 513 32.50 -9.19 10.28
N TYR A 514 32.43 -9.34 8.95
CA TYR A 514 33.50 -9.96 8.16
C TYR A 514 34.83 -9.22 8.34
N ARG A 515 34.80 -7.90 8.22
CA ARG A 515 36.00 -7.07 8.37
C ARG A 515 36.60 -7.20 9.78
N ALA A 516 35.77 -7.17 10.82
CA ALA A 516 36.20 -7.36 12.20
C ALA A 516 36.82 -8.76 12.43
N THR A 517 36.17 -9.81 11.92
CA THR A 517 36.68 -11.19 12.00
C THR A 517 38.00 -11.36 11.26
N ARG A 518 38.16 -10.74 10.08
CA ARG A 518 39.43 -10.75 9.33
C ARG A 518 40.56 -10.09 10.12
N LEU A 519 40.29 -8.93 10.75
CA LEU A 519 41.28 -8.24 11.59
C LEU A 519 41.66 -9.07 12.82
N LEU A 520 40.69 -9.75 13.44
CA LEU A 520 40.92 -10.67 14.55
C LEU A 520 41.83 -11.84 14.14
N LEU A 521 41.52 -12.50 13.03
CA LEU A 521 42.34 -13.60 12.50
C LEU A 521 43.76 -13.14 12.13
N GLN A 522 43.89 -11.93 11.56
CA GLN A 522 45.20 -11.36 11.27
C GLN A 522 46.03 -11.18 12.55
N ILE A 523 45.46 -10.55 13.57
CA ILE A 523 46.15 -10.30 14.85
C ILE A 523 46.49 -11.61 15.57
N SER A 524 45.59 -12.61 15.54
CA SER A 524 45.85 -13.94 16.10
C SER A 524 46.99 -14.66 15.38
N MET A 525 47.05 -14.57 14.04
CA MET A 525 48.15 -15.15 13.27
C MET A 525 49.47 -14.40 13.51
N GLU A 526 49.46 -13.06 13.54
CA GLU A 526 50.63 -12.25 13.89
C GLU A 526 51.17 -12.61 15.28
N PHE A 527 50.28 -12.86 16.25
CA PHE A 527 50.69 -13.32 17.58
C PHE A 527 51.39 -14.69 17.54
N LEU A 528 50.80 -15.67 16.84
CA LEU A 528 51.35 -17.02 16.72
C LEU A 528 52.71 -17.06 15.99
N PHE A 529 52.96 -16.11 15.07
CA PHE A 529 54.17 -16.06 14.26
C PHE A 529 55.22 -15.03 14.74
N SER A 530 54.96 -14.29 15.83
CA SER A 530 55.82 -13.19 16.32
C SER A 530 57.17 -13.61 16.95
N SER A 531 57.49 -14.91 17.00
CA SER A 531 58.71 -15.45 17.62
C SER A 531 59.95 -15.51 16.69
N GLY A 532 59.86 -15.03 15.44
CA GLY A 532 60.95 -15.08 14.45
C GLY A 532 61.80 -13.80 14.32
N SER A 533 63.03 -13.94 13.81
CA SER A 533 63.98 -12.81 13.58
C SER A 533 63.42 -11.70 12.67
N LEU A 534 63.88 -10.45 12.86
CA LEU A 534 63.34 -9.23 12.24
C LEU A 534 63.17 -9.27 10.71
N SER A 535 64.00 -10.03 9.98
CA SER A 535 63.92 -10.17 8.52
C SER A 535 62.83 -11.15 8.08
N MET A 536 62.50 -12.16 8.90
CA MET A 536 61.36 -13.05 8.65
C MET A 536 60.01 -12.38 8.95
N ILE A 537 59.96 -11.37 9.82
CA ILE A 537 58.69 -10.75 10.26
C ILE A 537 57.88 -10.19 9.09
N ARG A 538 58.50 -9.51 8.12
CA ARG A 538 57.75 -8.96 6.96
C ARG A 538 57.16 -10.05 6.07
N TYR A 539 57.92 -11.11 5.80
CA TYR A 539 57.46 -12.25 5.01
C TYR A 539 56.37 -13.04 5.74
N MET A 540 56.51 -13.21 7.05
CA MET A 540 55.52 -13.87 7.89
C MET A 540 54.23 -13.05 8.02
N ASN A 541 54.31 -11.72 8.08
CA ASN A 541 53.15 -10.84 8.10
C ASN A 541 52.34 -10.91 6.78
N ASP A 542 53.00 -10.92 5.62
CA ASP A 542 52.31 -11.09 4.33
C ASP A 542 51.65 -12.47 4.22
N LYS A 543 52.32 -13.53 4.70
CA LYS A 543 51.76 -14.89 4.74
C LYS A 543 50.59 -15.01 5.72
N ALA A 544 50.68 -14.35 6.88
CA ALA A 544 49.61 -14.25 7.87
C ALA A 544 48.40 -13.51 7.29
N GLU A 545 48.62 -12.39 6.58
CA GLU A 545 47.53 -11.64 5.94
C GLU A 545 46.83 -12.47 4.85
N LYS A 546 47.58 -13.14 3.98
CA LYS A 546 47.03 -14.01 2.93
C LYS A 546 46.24 -15.18 3.52
N SER A 547 46.73 -15.77 4.60
CA SER A 547 46.06 -16.88 5.29
C SER A 547 44.80 -16.42 6.00
N ALA A 548 44.86 -15.29 6.73
CA ALA A 548 43.71 -14.66 7.36
C ALA A 548 42.65 -14.27 6.31
N ARG A 549 43.06 -13.77 5.14
CA ARG A 549 42.14 -13.45 4.02
C ARG A 549 41.44 -14.70 3.47
N ARG A 550 42.13 -15.83 3.31
CA ARG A 550 41.50 -17.08 2.86
C ARG A 550 40.56 -17.65 3.92
N LEU A 551 41.02 -17.71 5.17
CA LEU A 551 40.25 -18.29 6.27
C LEU A 551 39.00 -17.44 6.56
N SER A 552 39.15 -16.11 6.59
CA SER A 552 38.00 -15.20 6.74
C SER A 552 37.02 -15.32 5.57
N ARG A 553 37.47 -15.47 4.31
CA ARG A 553 36.57 -15.69 3.17
C ARG A 553 35.81 -17.01 3.28
N PHE A 554 36.45 -18.06 3.79
CA PHE A 554 35.80 -19.35 4.02
C PHE A 554 34.73 -19.25 5.12
N PHE A 555 35.07 -18.68 6.28
CA PHE A 555 34.11 -18.45 7.36
C PHE A 555 33.00 -17.49 6.94
N PHE A 556 33.31 -16.46 6.16
CA PHE A 556 32.32 -15.54 5.60
C PHE A 556 31.40 -16.23 4.61
N GLY A 557 31.95 -17.01 3.67
CA GLY A 557 31.14 -17.77 2.73
C GLY A 557 30.19 -18.72 3.44
N ARG A 558 30.66 -19.41 4.48
CA ARG A 558 29.81 -20.27 5.32
C ARG A 558 28.80 -19.49 6.14
N TYR A 559 29.18 -18.36 6.73
CA TYR A 559 28.30 -17.52 7.54
C TYR A 559 27.23 -16.85 6.68
N VAL A 560 27.60 -16.29 5.53
CA VAL A 560 26.69 -15.74 4.53
C VAL A 560 25.80 -16.83 3.96
N LEU A 561 26.30 -18.03 3.67
CA LEU A 561 25.44 -19.11 3.18
C LEU A 561 24.48 -19.59 4.27
N LEU A 562 24.93 -19.67 5.52
CA LEU A 562 24.09 -20.08 6.64
C LEU A 562 23.06 -19.01 7.00
N HIS A 563 23.41 -17.72 6.99
CA HIS A 563 22.47 -16.62 7.18
C HIS A 563 21.64 -16.29 5.96
N ILE A 564 22.10 -16.49 4.72
CA ILE A 564 21.22 -16.42 3.55
C ILE A 564 20.25 -17.59 3.61
N VAL A 565 20.68 -18.81 3.90
CA VAL A 565 19.73 -19.92 4.05
C VAL A 565 18.80 -19.65 5.23
N GLU A 566 19.31 -19.25 6.40
CA GLU A 566 18.51 -18.98 7.58
C GLU A 566 17.61 -17.75 7.42
N ASP A 567 18.03 -16.63 6.85
CA ASP A 567 17.19 -15.45 6.58
C ASP A 567 16.35 -15.59 5.32
N THR A 568 16.74 -16.31 4.27
CA THR A 568 15.84 -16.52 3.13
C THR A 568 14.74 -17.50 3.53
N VAL A 569 15.08 -18.55 4.30
CA VAL A 569 14.10 -19.46 4.91
C VAL A 569 13.31 -18.73 5.99
N ARG A 570 13.93 -18.01 6.92
CA ARG A 570 13.23 -17.31 8.02
C ARG A 570 12.56 -16.01 7.60
N GLN A 571 12.98 -15.27 6.59
CA GLN A 571 12.30 -14.05 6.14
C GLN A 571 11.26 -14.37 5.07
N GLY A 572 11.54 -15.34 4.19
CA GLY A 572 10.51 -15.94 3.33
C GLY A 572 9.40 -16.64 4.13
N LEU A 573 9.75 -17.18 5.30
CA LEU A 573 8.84 -17.82 6.26
C LEU A 573 8.64 -17.03 7.56
N VAL A 574 8.85 -15.71 7.63
CA VAL A 574 8.41 -14.90 8.80
C VAL A 574 7.77 -13.60 8.36
N TYR A 575 8.28 -12.95 7.32
CA TYR A 575 7.91 -11.56 7.04
C TYR A 575 6.99 -11.37 5.84
N GLY A 576 6.73 -12.40 5.02
CA GLY A 576 5.90 -12.26 3.82
C GLY A 576 6.28 -11.03 3.01
N ILE A 577 7.59 -10.77 2.90
CA ILE A 577 8.19 -9.76 2.03
C ILE A 577 8.52 -10.36 0.71
#